data_AF-A0A2M7XU54-F1
#
_entry.id   AF-A0A2M7XU54-F1
#
_cell.length_a   1.000
_cell.length_b   1.000
_cell.length_c   1.000
_cell.angle_alpha   90.00
_cell.angle_beta   90.00
_cell.angle_gamma   90.00
#
_symmetry.space_group_name_H-M   'P 1'
#
loop_
_entity.id
_entity.type
_entity.pdbx_description
1 polymer ?
#
loop_
_entity_poly.entity_id
_entity_poly.type
_entity_poly.pdbx_seq_one_letter_code
_entity_poly.pdbx_strand_id
1 'polypeptide(L)' 'NLHPKDRILIRNHELVPADAVLIRGSGNIDYSFVTGESDPVKKEIGD' A
#
# COMPACT_ATOMS: atom_id res chain seq x y z
N ASN A 1 3.21 11.96 13.06
CA ASN A 1 4.52 11.48 12.58
C ASN A 1 4.49 9.98 12.48
N LEU A 2 4.97 9.43 11.37
CA LEU A 2 5.21 7.99 11.18
C LEU A 2 6.70 7.71 11.38
N HIS A 3 7.00 6.63 12.07
CA HIS A 3 8.36 6.15 12.30
C HIS A 3 8.54 4.75 11.68
N PRO A 4 9.77 4.36 11.31
CA PRO A 4 10.05 3.01 10.86
C PRO A 4 9.55 1.98 11.88
N LYS A 5 8.90 0.92 11.39
CA LYS A 5 8.26 -0.17 12.17
C LYS A 5 6.91 0.17 12.81
N ASP A 6 6.37 1.38 12.60
CA ASP A 6 4.98 1.67 12.94
C ASP A 6 4.04 0.76 12.14
N ARG A 7 2.93 0.37 12.77
CA ARG A 7 1.87 -0.38 12.12
C ARG A 7 0.71 0.55 11.81
N ILE A 8 0.37 0.65 10.55
CA ILE A 8 -0.75 1.45 10.06
C ILE A 8 -1.81 0.56 9.43
N LEU A 9 -3.07 0.94 9.61
CA LEU A 9 -4.20 0.31 8.94
C LEU A 9 -4.60 1.21 7.77
N ILE A 10 -4.49 0.70 6.55
CA ILE A 10 -4.96 1.36 5.34
C ILE A 10 -6.32 0.77 4.97
N ARG A 11 -7.33 1.63 4.77
CA ARG A 11 -8.67 1.24 4.34
C ARG A 11 -8.81 1.31 2.83
N ASN A 12 -9.89 0.75 2.30
CA ASN A 12 -10.18 0.83 0.87
C ASN A 12 -10.24 2.30 0.42
N HIS A 13 -9.62 2.60 -0.73
CA HIS A 13 -9.48 3.94 -1.31
C HIS A 13 -8.67 4.94 -0.45
N GLU A 14 -7.92 4.50 0.55
CA GLU A 14 -6.91 5.35 1.20
C GLU A 14 -5.55 5.25 0.50
N LEU A 15 -4.79 6.34 0.55
CA LEU A 15 -3.42 6.38 0.07
C LEU A 15 -2.47 5.78 1.10
N VAL A 16 -1.49 5.00 0.64
CA VAL A 16 -0.39 4.55 1.48
C VAL A 16 0.57 5.73 1.69
N PRO A 17 0.80 6.20 2.94
CA PRO A 17 1.49 7.46 3.19
C PRO A 17 3.03 7.35 3.21
N ALA A 18 3.58 6.15 3.16
CA ALA A 18 5.01 5.88 3.22
C ALA A 18 5.31 4.48 2.65
N ASP A 19 6.59 4.17 2.42
CA ASP A 19 7.02 2.82 2.05
C ASP A 19 6.63 1.83 3.16
N ALA A 20 5.98 0.73 2.77
CA ALA A 20 5.42 -0.24 3.70
C ALA A 20 5.44 -1.65 3.10
N VAL A 21 5.33 -2.65 3.98
CA VAL A 21 5.18 -4.07 3.61
C VAL A 21 3.84 -4.56 4.13
N LEU A 22 3.08 -5.28 3.31
CA LEU A 22 1.78 -5.81 3.70
C LEU A 22 1.96 -6.94 4.72
N ILE A 23 1.58 -6.71 5.98
CA ILE A 23 1.73 -7.71 7.05
C ILE A 23 0.51 -8.63 7.22
N ARG A 24 -0.67 -8.20 6.75
CA ARG A 24 -1.93 -8.96 6.88
C ARG A 24 -2.98 -8.45 5.90
N GLY A 25 -3.73 -9.37 5.30
CA GLY A 25 -4.82 -9.07 4.38
C GLY A 25 -4.37 -9.15 2.93
N SER A 26 -5.21 -8.63 2.03
CA SER A 26 -4.96 -8.55 0.60
C SER A 26 -5.54 -7.23 0.09
N GLY A 27 -4.90 -6.62 -0.91
CA GLY A 27 -5.39 -5.40 -1.51
C GLY A 27 -4.86 -5.22 -2.91
N ASN A 28 -5.52 -4.39 -3.70
CA ASN A 28 -5.02 -3.93 -4.99
C ASN A 28 -4.52 -2.50 -4.79
N ILE A 29 -3.27 -2.22 -5.17
CA ILE A 29 -2.67 -0.90 -5.06
C ILE A 29 -2.57 -0.30 -6.46
N ASP A 30 -3.20 0.85 -6.64
CA ASP A 30 -3.07 1.66 -7.85
C ASP A 30 -1.80 2.52 -7.76
N TYR A 31 -0.84 2.25 -8.63
CA TYR A 31 0.42 3.00 -8.72
C TYR A 31 0.39 4.10 -9.79
N SER A 32 -0.76 4.36 -10.41
CA SER A 32 -0.92 5.35 -11.49
C SER A 32 -0.42 6.74 -11.14
N PHE A 33 -0.53 7.12 -9.86
CA PHE A 33 -0.04 8.41 -9.38
C PHE A 33 1.49 8.57 -9.49
N VAL A 34 2.24 7.47 -9.47
CA VAL A 34 3.71 7.46 -9.52
C VAL A 34 4.21 7.11 -10.92
N THR A 35 3.65 6.05 -11.53
CA THR A 35 4.16 5.49 -12.80
C THR A 35 3.38 5.95 -14.03
N GLY A 36 2.16 6.47 -13.85
CA GLY A 36 1.23 6.76 -14.94
C GLY A 36 0.49 5.52 -15.47
N GLU A 37 0.75 4.33 -14.92
CA GLU A 37 0.09 3.08 -15.30
C GLU A 37 -1.13 2.83 -14.40
N SER A 38 -2.32 2.67 -14.99
CA SER A 38 -3.59 2.57 -14.26
C SER A 38 -3.97 1.15 -13.82
N ASP A 39 -3.16 0.15 -14.14
CA ASP A 39 -3.46 -1.23 -13.77
C ASP A 39 -3.04 -1.46 -12.31
N PRO A 40 -4.00 -1.70 -11.40
CA PRO A 40 -3.68 -1.87 -10.00
C PRO A 40 -2.99 -3.22 -9.75
N VAL A 41 -1.93 -3.19 -8.95
CA VAL A 41 -1.13 -4.38 -8.63
C VAL A 41 -1.69 -5.04 -7.38
N LYS A 42 -1.97 -6.34 -7.46
CA LYS A 42 -2.40 -7.13 -6.32
C LYS A 42 -1.23 -7.34 -5.36
N LYS A 43 -1.44 -7.00 -4.08
CA LYS A 43 -0.47 -7.19 -3.01
C LYS A 43 -0.90 -8.30 -2.06
N GLU A 44 0.07 -9.16 -1.77
CA GLU A 44 -0.04 -10.29 -0.85
C GLU A 44 0.89 -10.06 0.36
N ILE A 45 0.76 -10.87 1.40
CA ILE A 45 1.54 -10.69 2.63
C ILE A 45 3.03 -10.88 2.35
N GLY A 46 3.85 -9.96 2.83
CA GLY A 46 5.31 -9.96 2.69
C GLY A 46 5.84 -9.13 1.52
N ASP A 47 4.95 -8.54 0.73
CA ASP A 47 5.22 -7.72 -0.45
C ASP A 47 4.99 -6.21 -0.23
#